data_AF-A0A9E1BGN5-F1
#
_entry.id   AF-A0A9E1BGN5-F1
#
_cell.length_a   1.000
_cell.length_b   1.000
_cell.length_c   1.000
_cell.angle_alpha   90.00
_cell.angle_beta   90.00
_cell.angle_gamma   90.00
#
_symmetry.space_group_name_H-M   'P 1'
#
loop_
_entity.id
_entity.type
_entity.pdbx_description
1 polymer ?
#
loop_
_entity_poly.entity_id
_entity_poly.type
_entity_poly.pdbx_seq_one_letter_code
_entity_poly.pdbx_strand_id
1 'polypeptide(L)'
;MTDDLLKNNASISNEETKEESTEENVATPEQQKADEVVSDVKADATDVKADVAQEDSQKEKNKKKSKLGDVAKCTLVLTVIALVAGLLLGIVNWVTYVDPDGVIADKCTAAFGSETSVKDEKLASYDYDKNNYVESCFVAKNGEEIVGYCYYTVGGGAKDGSIELLVFVDKDGIIKDISVYEQGETAGYFDKVEKANKSKYVGLDLKTIKKLELVKNKSDLQEGEVSAVSSATYTSTGYHNAIAAAVYAYRTYIEEA
;
A
#
# COMPACT_ATOMS: atom_id res chain seq x y z
N MET A 1 -41.90 43.46 16.46
CA MET A 1 -42.60 42.45 15.64
C MET A 1 -41.50 41.56 15.10
N THR A 2 -41.05 40.59 15.89
CA THR A 2 -41.65 39.24 16.07
C THR A 2 -41.26 38.32 14.92
N ASP A 3 -40.81 37.08 15.12
CA ASP A 3 -40.20 36.39 16.27
C ASP A 3 -39.59 35.07 15.74
N ASP A 4 -38.94 34.32 16.62
CA ASP A 4 -38.57 32.89 16.51
C ASP A 4 -39.12 32.07 15.31
N LEU A 5 -38.21 31.51 14.51
CA LEU A 5 -38.38 30.17 13.89
C LEU A 5 -37.03 29.45 13.72
N LEU A 6 -36.40 29.06 14.83
CA LEU A 6 -35.36 28.02 14.82
C LEU A 6 -35.21 27.34 16.20
N LYS A 7 -36.18 26.49 16.56
CA LYS A 7 -36.05 25.44 17.61
C LYS A 7 -37.17 24.40 17.53
N ASN A 8 -36.76 23.14 17.73
CA ASN A 8 -37.55 21.95 18.09
C ASN A 8 -38.70 21.47 17.18
N ASN A 9 -38.46 20.36 16.48
CA ASN A 9 -39.13 19.06 16.70
C ASN A 9 -38.59 18.01 15.70
N ALA A 10 -38.55 16.71 15.97
CA ALA A 10 -38.81 15.97 17.21
C ALA A 10 -37.97 14.68 17.25
N SER A 11 -37.84 14.10 18.44
CA SER A 11 -37.30 12.74 18.65
C SER A 11 -38.16 11.68 17.97
N ILE A 12 -37.54 10.62 17.44
CA ILE A 12 -38.16 9.29 17.36
C ILE A 12 -37.17 8.29 17.95
N SER A 13 -37.63 7.57 18.97
CA SER A 13 -36.92 6.50 19.66
C SER A 13 -37.71 5.21 19.50
N ASN A 14 -37.00 4.10 19.28
CA ASN A 14 -37.39 2.71 19.49
C ASN A 14 -38.73 2.22 18.90
N GLU A 15 -38.63 1.18 18.06
CA GLU A 15 -39.56 0.05 18.17
C GLU A 15 -38.80 -1.26 17.90
N GLU A 16 -38.87 -2.18 18.85
CA GLU A 16 -38.51 -3.58 18.62
C GLU A 16 -39.65 -4.26 17.88
N THR A 17 -39.36 -5.15 16.93
CA THR A 17 -40.23 -6.33 16.76
C THR A 17 -39.39 -7.55 16.44
N LYS A 18 -39.38 -8.46 17.41
CA LYS A 18 -38.89 -9.83 17.31
C LYS A 18 -40.02 -10.67 16.69
N GLU A 19 -39.76 -11.36 15.59
CA GLU A 19 -40.55 -12.53 15.22
C GLU A 19 -39.68 -13.79 15.23
N GLU A 20 -40.29 -14.84 15.77
CA GLU A 20 -39.70 -16.12 16.14
C GLU A 20 -40.59 -17.19 15.53
N SER A 21 -40.03 -18.12 14.77
CA SER A 21 -40.71 -19.36 14.41
C SER A 21 -39.76 -20.54 14.55
N THR A 22 -40.08 -21.35 15.56
CA THR A 22 -39.48 -22.64 15.91
C THR A 22 -40.06 -23.77 15.07
N GLU A 23 -39.27 -24.79 14.81
CA GLU A 23 -39.52 -26.23 15.12
C GLU A 23 -38.20 -26.98 14.78
N GLU A 24 -37.53 -27.65 15.74
CA GLU A 24 -37.77 -29.03 16.21
C GLU A 24 -37.63 -30.10 15.09
N ASN A 25 -37.00 -31.28 15.29
CA ASN A 25 -36.21 -31.86 16.38
C ASN A 25 -35.40 -33.05 15.77
N VAL A 26 -34.71 -33.83 16.61
CA VAL A 26 -34.48 -35.30 16.57
C VAL A 26 -33.02 -35.72 16.81
N ALA A 27 -32.74 -35.91 18.10
CA ALA A 27 -32.16 -37.13 18.71
C ALA A 27 -30.67 -37.53 18.50
N THR A 28 -29.91 -37.29 19.57
CA THR A 28 -29.02 -38.22 20.32
C THR A 28 -29.62 -39.63 20.60
N PRO A 29 -28.98 -40.57 21.36
CA PRO A 29 -27.57 -40.78 21.79
C PRO A 29 -27.09 -42.27 21.66
N GLU A 30 -25.89 -42.60 22.17
CA GLU A 30 -25.61 -43.59 23.27
C GLU A 30 -24.09 -43.93 23.34
N GLN A 31 -23.37 -43.62 24.45
CA GLN A 31 -23.03 -44.45 25.65
C GLN A 31 -21.83 -45.41 25.46
N GLN A 32 -21.00 -45.81 26.44
CA GLN A 32 -20.73 -45.52 27.88
C GLN A 32 -19.27 -46.02 28.19
N LYS A 33 -18.59 -45.90 29.35
CA LYS A 33 -18.92 -46.10 30.79
C LYS A 33 -17.70 -45.60 31.65
N ALA A 34 -17.83 -44.84 32.75
CA ALA A 34 -17.94 -45.23 34.19
C ALA A 34 -16.88 -46.26 34.70
N ASP A 35 -16.25 -46.19 35.90
CA ASP A 35 -16.50 -45.53 37.22
C ASP A 35 -15.15 -45.09 37.91
N GLU A 36 -15.06 -44.03 38.75
CA GLU A 36 -14.98 -44.00 40.25
C GLU A 36 -13.86 -44.85 40.94
N VAL A 37 -13.17 -44.53 42.06
CA VAL A 37 -13.44 -43.75 43.31
C VAL A 37 -12.19 -42.92 43.81
N VAL A 38 -12.34 -42.24 44.96
CA VAL A 38 -11.53 -41.20 45.68
C VAL A 38 -10.55 -41.74 46.77
N SER A 39 -9.71 -40.85 47.35
CA SER A 39 -9.02 -40.85 48.70
C SER A 39 -7.54 -41.33 48.75
N ASP A 40 -6.60 -40.80 49.57
CA ASP A 40 -6.50 -39.55 50.38
C ASP A 40 -5.03 -39.29 50.89
N VAL A 41 -4.70 -38.04 51.27
CA VAL A 41 -3.79 -37.63 52.40
C VAL A 41 -2.24 -37.94 52.42
N LYS A 42 -1.43 -36.88 52.18
CA LYS A 42 -0.40 -36.24 53.08
C LYS A 42 1.03 -36.79 53.35
N ALA A 43 1.99 -35.83 53.41
CA ALA A 43 3.33 -35.78 54.09
C ALA A 43 4.43 -36.79 53.66
N ASP A 44 5.68 -36.40 53.35
CA ASP A 44 6.71 -35.58 54.04
C ASP A 44 7.63 -36.38 55.00
N ALA A 45 8.92 -36.01 55.04
CA ALA A 45 10.06 -36.65 55.70
C ALA A 45 10.49 -38.02 55.08
N THR A 46 11.77 -38.39 55.01
CA THR A 46 12.90 -38.09 55.91
C THR A 46 14.25 -37.86 55.20
N ASP A 47 15.18 -37.32 55.99
CA ASP A 47 16.51 -36.79 55.61
C ASP A 47 17.66 -37.76 56.06
N VAL A 48 18.91 -37.49 55.63
CA VAL A 48 20.18 -37.88 56.32
C VAL A 48 20.50 -39.43 56.37
N LYS A 49 21.70 -39.97 56.08
CA LYS A 49 23.10 -39.48 55.96
C LYS A 49 24.02 -40.56 55.31
N ALA A 50 25.24 -40.13 54.91
CA ALA A 50 26.53 -40.87 55.04
C ALA A 50 26.72 -42.18 54.21
N ASP A 51 27.91 -42.54 53.70
CA ASP A 51 29.24 -41.92 53.78
C ASP A 51 30.18 -42.40 52.65
N VAL A 52 31.40 -41.85 52.60
CA VAL A 52 32.64 -42.40 52.00
C VAL A 52 32.74 -42.51 50.45
N ALA A 53 33.32 -41.43 49.90
CA ALA A 53 34.54 -41.41 49.07
C ALA A 53 34.71 -42.26 47.77
N GLN A 54 35.03 -41.52 46.70
CA GLN A 54 36.04 -41.81 45.66
C GLN A 54 35.84 -42.99 44.69
N GLU A 55 35.14 -42.71 43.59
CA GLU A 55 35.56 -42.88 42.18
C GLU A 55 34.43 -42.26 41.33
N ASP A 56 34.61 -41.53 40.23
CA ASP A 56 35.74 -41.37 39.30
C ASP A 56 35.65 -39.96 38.66
N SER A 57 36.78 -39.26 38.50
CA SER A 57 36.85 -37.89 37.94
C SER A 57 36.75 -37.81 36.40
N GLN A 58 36.16 -38.83 35.74
CA GLN A 58 36.09 -38.95 34.29
C GLN A 58 34.67 -39.06 33.68
N LYS A 59 33.71 -38.20 34.08
CA LYS A 59 32.42 -38.11 33.34
C LYS A 59 31.92 -36.71 32.96
N GLU A 60 32.27 -35.65 33.69
CA GLU A 60 31.80 -34.30 33.33
C GLU A 60 32.53 -33.65 32.14
N LYS A 61 33.85 -33.86 32.02
CA LYS A 61 34.65 -33.21 30.95
C LYS A 61 34.27 -33.65 29.52
N ASN A 62 33.60 -34.80 29.37
CA ASN A 62 33.23 -35.33 28.05
C ASN A 62 31.86 -34.83 27.54
N LYS A 63 30.87 -34.64 28.43
CA LYS A 63 29.54 -34.07 28.05
C LYS A 63 29.59 -32.59 27.63
N LYS A 64 30.54 -31.81 28.18
CA LYS A 64 30.69 -30.39 27.80
C LYS A 64 31.38 -30.21 26.44
N LYS A 65 32.26 -31.15 26.05
CA LYS A 65 32.97 -31.13 24.75
C LYS A 65 32.06 -31.52 23.57
N SER A 66 31.16 -32.49 23.74
CA SER A 66 30.21 -32.87 22.67
C SER A 66 29.22 -31.75 22.37
N LYS A 67 28.57 -31.17 23.40
CA LYS A 67 27.61 -30.07 23.20
C LYS A 67 28.23 -28.84 22.53
N LEU A 68 29.46 -28.46 22.87
CA LEU A 68 30.13 -27.34 22.21
C LEU A 68 30.43 -27.62 20.72
N GLY A 69 30.81 -28.87 20.41
CA GLY A 69 31.03 -29.32 19.03
C GLY A 69 29.75 -29.35 18.19
N ASP A 70 28.63 -29.79 18.77
CA ASP A 70 27.35 -29.84 18.05
C ASP A 70 26.74 -28.45 17.84
N VAL A 71 26.90 -27.53 18.82
CA VAL A 71 26.59 -26.11 18.62
C VAL A 71 27.47 -25.51 17.52
N ALA A 72 28.78 -25.77 17.54
CA ALA A 72 29.70 -25.26 16.50
C ALA A 72 29.39 -25.79 15.09
N LYS A 73 29.01 -27.07 14.95
CA LYS A 73 28.50 -27.63 13.68
C LYS A 73 27.23 -26.93 13.23
N CYS A 74 26.28 -26.72 14.16
CA CYS A 74 25.01 -26.06 13.85
C CYS A 74 25.24 -24.61 13.38
N THR A 75 26.09 -23.85 14.09
CA THR A 75 26.52 -22.52 13.66
C THR A 75 27.19 -22.55 12.29
N LEU A 76 28.13 -23.47 12.04
CA LEU A 76 28.81 -23.58 10.74
C LEU A 76 27.83 -23.87 9.60
N VAL A 77 26.89 -24.80 9.80
CA VAL A 77 25.85 -25.12 8.81
C VAL A 77 24.96 -23.90 8.54
N LEU A 78 24.54 -23.17 9.57
CA LEU A 78 23.77 -21.94 9.42
C LEU A 78 24.57 -20.85 8.70
N THR A 79 25.87 -20.68 8.98
CA THR A 79 26.74 -19.74 8.26
C THR A 79 26.87 -20.11 6.79
N VAL A 80 27.06 -21.39 6.45
CA VAL A 80 27.13 -21.84 5.05
C VAL A 80 25.80 -21.60 4.33
N ILE A 81 24.67 -21.97 4.94
CA ILE A 81 23.34 -21.74 4.34
C ILE A 81 23.08 -20.24 4.18
N ALA A 82 23.45 -19.40 5.15
CA ALA A 82 23.30 -17.95 5.06
C ALA A 82 24.19 -17.32 3.97
N LEU A 83 25.43 -17.80 3.79
CA LEU A 83 26.31 -17.36 2.70
C LEU A 83 25.76 -17.77 1.33
N VAL A 84 25.27 -19.01 1.19
CA VAL A 84 24.65 -19.48 -0.06
C VAL A 84 23.38 -18.69 -0.37
N ALA A 85 22.50 -18.48 0.62
CA ALA A 85 21.29 -17.69 0.47
C ALA A 85 21.61 -16.22 0.11
N GLY A 86 22.54 -15.58 0.82
CA GLY A 86 22.98 -14.21 0.53
C GLY A 86 23.60 -14.05 -0.85
N LEU A 87 24.40 -15.01 -1.30
CA LEU A 87 24.94 -15.03 -2.67
C LEU A 87 23.84 -15.18 -3.72
N LEU A 88 22.87 -16.08 -3.50
CA LEU A 88 21.74 -16.27 -4.42
C LEU A 88 20.86 -15.02 -4.48
N LEU A 89 20.50 -14.41 -3.34
CA LEU A 89 19.75 -13.15 -3.31
C LEU A 89 20.53 -12.01 -3.97
N GLY A 90 21.85 -11.94 -3.77
CA GLY A 90 22.71 -10.95 -4.41
C GLY A 90 22.74 -11.08 -5.94
N ILE A 91 22.86 -12.30 -6.46
CA ILE A 91 22.82 -12.58 -7.90
C ILE A 91 21.43 -12.26 -8.47
N VAL A 92 20.35 -12.68 -7.79
CA VAL A 92 18.98 -12.36 -8.22
C VAL A 92 18.80 -10.85 -8.28
N ASN A 93 19.11 -10.13 -7.20
CA ASN A 93 19.00 -8.67 -7.15
C ASN A 93 19.84 -7.99 -8.24
N TRP A 94 21.05 -8.47 -8.53
CA TRP A 94 21.88 -7.91 -9.61
C TRP A 94 21.30 -8.14 -11.01
N VAL A 95 20.62 -9.26 -11.25
CA VAL A 95 19.98 -9.58 -12.52
C VAL A 95 18.60 -8.91 -12.66
N THR A 96 17.86 -8.74 -11.56
CA THR A 96 16.52 -8.11 -11.55
C THR A 96 16.57 -6.60 -11.30
N TYR A 97 17.74 -6.00 -11.10
CA TYR A 97 17.87 -4.56 -10.92
C TYR A 97 17.48 -3.85 -12.22
N VAL A 98 16.33 -3.20 -12.20
CA VAL A 98 15.89 -2.26 -13.23
C VAL A 98 16.11 -0.84 -12.71
N ASP A 99 16.67 0.02 -13.55
CA ASP A 99 16.74 1.44 -13.25
C ASP A 99 15.33 2.05 -13.43
N PRO A 100 14.68 2.56 -12.36
CA PRO A 100 13.32 3.05 -12.45
C PRO A 100 13.23 4.31 -13.32
N ASP A 101 14.23 5.18 -13.29
CA ASP A 101 14.28 6.38 -14.11
C ASP A 101 14.38 6.01 -15.60
N GLY A 102 15.19 5.00 -15.92
CA GLY A 102 15.28 4.44 -17.28
C GLY A 102 13.93 3.91 -17.80
N VAL A 103 13.21 3.14 -16.98
CA VAL A 103 11.89 2.60 -17.35
C VAL A 103 10.84 3.71 -17.55
N ILE A 104 10.88 4.77 -16.75
CA ILE A 104 9.96 5.91 -16.91
C ILE A 104 10.35 6.73 -18.15
N ALA A 105 11.63 6.94 -18.42
CA ALA A 105 12.11 7.58 -19.64
C ALA A 105 11.70 6.82 -20.92
N ASP A 106 11.79 5.49 -20.92
CA ASP A 106 11.33 4.64 -22.04
C ASP A 106 9.80 4.68 -22.23
N LYS A 107 9.03 4.70 -21.14
CA LYS A 107 7.57 4.94 -21.22
C LYS A 107 7.27 6.34 -21.78
N CYS A 108 8.09 7.33 -21.44
CA CYS A 108 7.97 8.70 -21.91
C CYS A 108 8.28 8.85 -23.41
N THR A 109 9.38 8.24 -23.90
CA THR A 109 9.69 8.22 -25.34
C THR A 109 8.62 7.46 -26.13
N ALA A 110 8.14 6.32 -25.61
CA ALA A 110 7.08 5.54 -26.24
C ALA A 110 5.73 6.28 -26.32
N ALA A 111 5.37 7.06 -25.29
CA ALA A 111 4.11 7.80 -25.25
C ALA A 111 4.08 9.00 -26.23
N PHE A 112 5.22 9.68 -26.41
CA PHE A 112 5.33 10.85 -27.31
C PHE A 112 5.92 10.52 -28.69
N GLY A 113 6.44 9.30 -28.89
CA GLY A 113 7.21 8.94 -30.07
C GLY A 113 8.51 9.75 -30.19
N SER A 114 9.14 10.11 -29.05
CA SER A 114 10.29 11.01 -29.03
C SER A 114 11.64 10.29 -29.15
N GLU A 115 12.65 11.01 -29.65
CA GLU A 115 14.02 10.48 -29.79
C GLU A 115 14.70 10.25 -28.44
N THR A 116 14.42 11.11 -27.46
CA THR A 116 14.96 10.99 -26.10
C THR A 116 13.98 11.53 -25.06
N SER A 117 14.19 11.12 -23.81
CA SER A 117 13.51 11.65 -22.62
C SER A 117 14.57 11.89 -21.55
N VAL A 118 14.62 13.11 -21.01
CA VAL A 118 15.65 13.51 -20.03
C VAL A 118 14.99 13.91 -18.73
N LYS A 119 15.47 13.36 -17.60
CA LYS A 119 14.98 13.73 -16.26
C LYS A 119 15.25 15.21 -15.98
N ASP A 120 14.24 15.92 -15.50
CA ASP A 120 14.31 17.33 -15.11
C ASP A 120 13.94 17.47 -13.64
N GLU A 121 14.94 17.78 -12.81
CA GLU A 121 14.79 17.91 -11.36
C GLU A 121 14.03 19.19 -10.97
N LYS A 122 14.02 20.24 -11.81
CA LYS A 122 13.25 21.45 -11.51
C LYS A 122 11.76 21.14 -11.57
N LEU A 123 11.34 20.45 -12.63
CA LEU A 123 9.96 20.00 -12.83
C LEU A 123 9.49 18.96 -11.80
N ALA A 124 10.42 18.26 -11.14
CA ALA A 124 10.14 17.35 -10.03
C ALA A 124 9.93 18.06 -8.68
N SER A 125 10.49 19.27 -8.50
CA SER A 125 10.60 19.92 -7.18
C SER A 125 9.29 20.49 -6.59
N TYR A 126 8.13 20.23 -7.20
CA TYR A 126 6.86 20.84 -6.85
C TYR A 126 5.96 19.92 -6.01
N ASP A 127 6.03 20.09 -4.69
CA ASP A 127 5.10 19.47 -3.73
C ASP A 127 3.72 20.17 -3.78
N TYR A 128 2.65 19.39 -3.97
CA TYR A 128 1.28 19.89 -3.87
C TYR A 128 0.74 19.78 -2.42
N ASP A 129 1.09 18.71 -1.72
CA ASP A 129 0.93 18.51 -0.27
C ASP A 129 1.91 17.41 0.20
N LYS A 130 2.11 17.25 1.50
CA LYS A 130 3.03 16.25 2.10
C LYS A 130 2.82 14.80 1.64
N ASN A 131 1.63 14.47 1.15
CA ASN A 131 1.28 13.15 0.64
C ASN A 131 0.99 13.14 -0.87
N ASN A 132 1.14 14.29 -1.55
CA ASN A 132 0.76 14.49 -2.95
C ASN A 132 1.85 15.32 -3.64
N TYR A 133 2.74 14.67 -4.39
CA TYR A 133 3.94 15.31 -4.94
C TYR A 133 4.35 14.70 -6.27
N VAL A 134 5.29 15.37 -6.95
CA VAL A 134 5.97 14.85 -8.14
C VAL A 134 7.27 14.20 -7.67
N GLU A 135 7.45 12.91 -7.90
CA GLU A 135 8.70 12.20 -7.55
C GLU A 135 9.78 12.49 -8.61
N SER A 136 9.38 12.55 -9.89
CA SER A 136 10.26 12.98 -10.98
C SER A 136 9.47 13.47 -12.19
N CYS A 137 10.13 14.25 -13.05
CA CYS A 137 9.61 14.60 -14.36
C CYS A 137 10.65 14.26 -15.44
N PHE A 138 10.17 13.81 -16.60
CA PHE A 138 10.99 13.56 -17.78
C PHE A 138 10.48 14.42 -18.94
N VAL A 139 11.39 15.14 -19.58
CA VAL A 139 11.09 15.99 -20.74
C VAL A 139 11.38 15.19 -22.01
N ALA A 140 10.33 14.87 -22.76
CA ALA A 140 10.42 14.21 -24.07
C ALA A 140 10.90 15.22 -25.13
N LYS A 141 11.95 14.87 -25.87
CA LYS A 141 12.60 15.75 -26.86
C LYS A 141 12.87 15.05 -28.19
N ASN A 142 12.76 15.83 -29.27
CA ASN A 142 13.20 15.49 -30.62
C ASN A 142 14.29 16.50 -31.01
N GLY A 143 15.55 16.06 -31.04
CA GLY A 143 16.71 16.95 -31.04
C GLY A 143 16.64 17.97 -29.89
N GLU A 144 16.47 19.24 -30.25
CA GLU A 144 16.34 20.37 -29.30
C GLU A 144 14.87 20.75 -28.99
N GLU A 145 13.89 20.24 -29.75
CA GLU A 145 12.47 20.57 -29.55
C GLU A 145 11.87 19.73 -28.42
N ILE A 146 11.20 20.38 -27.47
CA ILE A 146 10.42 19.71 -26.42
C ILE A 146 9.05 19.33 -27.00
N VAL A 147 8.74 18.04 -27.02
CA VAL A 147 7.46 17.51 -27.51
C VAL A 147 6.47 17.18 -26.38
N GLY A 148 6.96 17.03 -25.15
CA GLY A 148 6.10 16.77 -24.00
C GLY A 148 6.85 16.59 -22.68
N TYR A 149 6.06 16.39 -21.63
CA TYR A 149 6.48 16.23 -20.24
C TYR A 149 5.80 14.99 -19.66
N CYS A 150 6.54 14.21 -18.89
CA CYS A 150 6.08 12.99 -18.25
C CYS A 150 6.29 13.13 -16.75
N TYR A 151 5.22 13.43 -16.01
CA TYR A 151 5.27 13.58 -14.57
C TYR A 151 5.01 12.23 -13.91
N TYR A 152 5.98 11.72 -13.16
CA TYR A 152 5.78 10.64 -12.21
C TYR A 152 5.30 11.26 -10.89
N THR A 153 4.05 10.99 -10.54
CA THR A 153 3.37 11.61 -9.40
C THR A 153 2.82 10.60 -8.41
N VAL A 154 2.87 10.98 -7.14
CA VAL A 154 2.38 10.22 -6.00
C VAL A 154 1.13 10.92 -5.48
N GLY A 155 0.01 10.20 -5.39
CA GLY A 155 -1.26 10.70 -4.86
C GLY A 155 -1.72 9.92 -3.63
N GLY A 156 -1.61 10.53 -2.46
CA GLY A 156 -2.12 9.99 -1.20
C GLY A 156 -3.64 10.09 -1.06
N GLY A 157 -4.18 9.36 -0.09
CA GLY A 157 -5.63 9.28 0.16
C GLY A 157 -6.34 8.11 -0.52
N ALA A 158 -5.56 7.22 -1.14
CA ALA A 158 -5.98 5.85 -1.43
C ALA A 158 -6.24 5.10 -0.11
N LYS A 159 -6.91 3.93 -0.17
CA LYS A 159 -7.25 3.19 1.05
C LYS A 159 -6.01 2.53 1.67
N ASP A 160 -5.19 1.92 0.82
CA ASP A 160 -4.08 1.08 1.23
C ASP A 160 -2.71 1.78 1.03
N GLY A 161 -2.70 3.11 0.82
CA GLY A 161 -1.49 3.94 0.74
C GLY A 161 -1.62 5.12 -0.23
N SER A 162 -0.68 5.20 -1.17
CA SER A 162 -0.65 6.11 -2.31
C SER A 162 -0.95 5.39 -3.63
N ILE A 163 -1.28 6.17 -4.65
CA ILE A 163 -1.36 5.74 -6.05
C ILE A 163 -0.28 6.48 -6.83
N GLU A 164 0.47 5.75 -7.66
CA GLU A 164 1.60 6.26 -8.42
C GLU A 164 1.27 6.25 -9.91
N LEU A 165 1.27 7.42 -10.53
CA LEU A 165 0.85 7.62 -11.93
C LEU A 165 1.94 8.28 -12.75
N LEU A 166 1.99 7.93 -14.04
CA LEU A 166 2.68 8.71 -15.07
C LEU A 166 1.64 9.54 -15.83
N VAL A 167 1.74 10.87 -15.72
CA VAL A 167 0.87 11.81 -16.41
C VAL A 167 1.64 12.41 -17.59
N PHE A 168 1.17 12.14 -18.81
CA PHE A 168 1.79 12.59 -20.05
C PHE A 168 1.14 13.91 -20.51
N VAL A 169 1.89 15.00 -20.49
CA VAL A 169 1.43 16.36 -20.83
C VAL A 169 2.16 16.84 -22.09
N ASP A 170 1.41 17.26 -23.11
CA ASP A 170 1.95 17.85 -24.33
C ASP A 170 2.71 19.17 -24.05
N LYS A 171 3.62 19.59 -24.93
CA LYS A 171 4.25 20.93 -24.87
C LYS A 171 3.22 22.07 -24.79
N ASP A 172 2.05 21.85 -25.38
CA ASP A 172 0.96 22.81 -25.39
C ASP A 172 0.18 22.85 -24.06
N GLY A 173 0.46 21.93 -23.12
CA GLY A 173 -0.17 21.86 -21.80
C GLY A 173 -1.42 21.00 -21.76
N ILE A 174 -1.59 20.06 -22.69
CA ILE A 174 -2.75 19.18 -22.78
C ILE A 174 -2.36 17.79 -22.29
N ILE A 175 -3.12 17.20 -21.35
CA ILE A 175 -2.90 15.80 -20.94
C ILE A 175 -3.18 14.87 -22.13
N LYS A 176 -2.17 14.16 -22.63
CA LYS A 176 -2.29 13.18 -23.72
C LYS A 176 -2.78 11.82 -23.25
N ASP A 177 -2.19 11.31 -22.17
CA ASP A 177 -2.53 10.02 -21.57
C ASP A 177 -2.14 10.02 -20.08
N ILE A 178 -2.63 9.03 -19.34
CA ILE A 178 -2.29 8.77 -17.95
C ILE A 178 -2.10 7.27 -17.79
N SER A 179 -0.92 6.83 -17.36
CA SER A 179 -0.62 5.42 -17.13
C SER A 179 -0.38 5.16 -15.64
N VAL A 180 -0.76 4.00 -15.14
CA VAL A 180 -0.40 3.56 -13.79
C VAL A 180 1.08 3.15 -13.77
N TYR A 181 1.81 3.64 -12.76
CA TYR A 181 3.16 3.16 -12.47
C TYR A 181 3.08 2.03 -11.44
N GLU A 182 2.58 2.35 -10.24
CA GLU A 182 2.38 1.42 -9.14
C GLU A 182 1.10 1.77 -8.37
N GLN A 183 0.42 0.77 -7.81
CA GLN A 183 -0.74 0.99 -6.95
C GLN A 183 -0.96 -0.23 -6.05
N GLY A 184 -1.25 0.01 -4.77
CA GLY A 184 -1.52 -1.03 -3.77
C GLY A 184 -3.01 -1.23 -3.46
N GLU A 185 -3.92 -0.67 -4.27
CA GLU A 185 -5.36 -0.67 -3.95
C GLU A 185 -5.99 -2.05 -4.14
N THR A 186 -7.09 -2.26 -3.42
CA THR A 186 -7.90 -3.47 -3.52
C THR A 186 -8.29 -3.75 -4.99
N ALA A 187 -8.10 -5.00 -5.43
CA ALA A 187 -8.27 -5.42 -6.83
C ALA A 187 -9.62 -5.00 -7.44
N GLY A 188 -9.57 -4.46 -8.68
CA GLY A 188 -10.74 -4.01 -9.44
C GLY A 188 -11.28 -2.62 -9.05
N TYR A 189 -10.91 -2.05 -7.90
CA TYR A 189 -11.30 -0.68 -7.55
C TYR A 189 -10.53 0.35 -8.37
N PHE A 190 -9.23 0.13 -8.59
CA PHE A 190 -8.40 0.98 -9.46
C PHE A 190 -8.95 1.00 -10.89
N ASP A 191 -9.13 -0.17 -11.52
CA ASP A 191 -9.64 -0.30 -12.89
C ASP A 191 -11.01 0.40 -13.06
N LYS A 192 -11.86 0.34 -12.04
CA LYS A 192 -13.17 1.02 -12.02
C LYS A 192 -13.03 2.53 -11.99
N VAL A 193 -12.03 3.06 -11.27
CA VAL A 193 -11.71 4.49 -11.22
C VAL A 193 -11.07 4.96 -12.52
N GLU A 194 -10.03 4.28 -13.00
CA GLU A 194 -9.35 4.62 -14.25
C GLU A 194 -10.36 4.64 -15.41
N LYS A 195 -11.12 3.56 -15.60
CA LYS A 195 -12.12 3.47 -16.68
C LYS A 195 -13.21 4.53 -16.63
N ALA A 196 -13.58 5.01 -15.43
CA ALA A 196 -14.64 6.01 -15.25
C ALA A 196 -14.14 7.46 -15.30
N ASN A 197 -12.86 7.70 -14.97
CA ASN A 197 -12.32 9.05 -14.78
C ASN A 197 -11.14 9.42 -15.69
N LYS A 198 -10.36 8.48 -16.23
CA LYS A 198 -9.20 8.76 -17.12
C LYS A 198 -9.58 9.65 -18.30
N SER A 199 -10.69 9.35 -18.97
CA SER A 199 -11.23 10.14 -20.09
C SER A 199 -11.76 11.54 -19.72
N LYS A 200 -11.87 11.86 -18.43
CA LYS A 200 -12.22 13.22 -17.94
C LYS A 200 -10.98 14.08 -17.71
N TYR A 201 -9.80 13.45 -17.58
CA TYR A 201 -8.52 14.14 -17.40
C TYR A 201 -7.73 14.22 -18.71
N VAL A 202 -7.74 13.15 -19.51
CA VAL A 202 -7.16 13.16 -20.86
C VAL A 202 -7.89 14.18 -21.73
N GLY A 203 -7.13 15.05 -22.39
CA GLY A 203 -7.63 16.18 -23.17
C GLY A 203 -7.85 17.47 -22.37
N LEU A 204 -7.66 17.49 -21.05
CA LEU A 204 -7.67 18.74 -20.29
C LEU A 204 -6.45 19.60 -20.63
N ASP A 205 -6.70 20.88 -20.86
CA ASP A 205 -5.69 21.93 -20.97
C ASP A 205 -5.39 22.54 -19.59
N LEU A 206 -4.15 22.34 -19.15
CA LEU A 206 -3.65 22.75 -17.84
C LEU A 206 -3.47 24.28 -17.71
N LYS A 207 -3.44 25.00 -18.84
CA LYS A 207 -3.30 26.48 -18.89
C LYS A 207 -4.64 27.18 -18.68
N THR A 208 -5.73 26.60 -19.18
CA THR A 208 -7.07 27.20 -19.12
C THR A 208 -7.93 26.68 -17.97
N ILE A 209 -7.60 25.52 -17.38
CA ILE A 209 -8.36 24.96 -16.27
C ILE A 209 -8.32 25.86 -15.02
N LYS A 210 -9.49 26.37 -14.60
CA LYS A 210 -9.62 27.26 -13.44
C LYS A 210 -9.57 26.52 -12.10
N LYS A 211 -9.99 25.26 -12.09
CA LYS A 211 -10.15 24.44 -10.90
C LYS A 211 -10.08 22.96 -11.31
N LEU A 212 -9.43 22.13 -10.51
CA LEU A 212 -9.51 20.68 -10.61
C LEU A 212 -9.92 20.15 -9.25
N GLU A 213 -11.13 19.58 -9.13
CA GLU A 213 -11.67 19.13 -7.84
C GLU A 213 -12.40 17.79 -7.95
N LEU A 214 -12.22 16.94 -6.94
CA LEU A 214 -12.96 15.69 -6.79
C LEU A 214 -14.22 15.91 -5.94
N VAL A 215 -15.39 15.81 -6.56
CA VAL A 215 -16.69 15.94 -5.87
C VAL A 215 -17.29 14.57 -5.57
N LYS A 216 -17.85 14.41 -4.36
CA LYS A 216 -18.47 13.14 -3.91
C LYS A 216 -19.98 13.20 -4.15
N ASN A 217 -20.51 12.23 -4.89
CA ASN A 217 -21.95 12.05 -5.15
C ASN A 217 -22.66 13.29 -5.74
N LYS A 218 -22.02 13.95 -6.73
CA LYS A 218 -22.60 15.07 -7.48
C LYS A 218 -22.95 14.63 -8.90
N SER A 219 -24.18 14.88 -9.32
CA SER A 219 -24.67 14.60 -10.69
C SER A 219 -24.30 15.72 -11.67
N ASP A 220 -24.43 16.97 -11.22
CA ASP A 220 -24.14 18.16 -12.02
C ASP A 220 -22.68 18.60 -11.80
N LEU A 221 -21.79 18.14 -12.69
CA LEU A 221 -20.38 18.54 -12.69
C LEU A 221 -20.21 19.89 -13.39
N GLN A 222 -19.50 20.81 -12.74
CA GLN A 222 -18.99 22.03 -13.36
C GLN A 222 -17.70 21.74 -14.13
N GLU A 223 -17.27 22.68 -14.97
CA GLU A 223 -16.01 22.60 -15.70
C GLU A 223 -14.83 22.44 -14.72
N GLY A 224 -14.11 21.30 -14.81
CA GLY A 224 -13.01 20.95 -13.90
C GLY A 224 -13.41 20.15 -12.65
N GLU A 225 -14.70 19.89 -12.41
CA GLU A 225 -15.13 18.95 -11.38
C GLU A 225 -15.15 17.50 -11.90
N VAL A 226 -14.56 16.57 -11.15
CA VAL A 226 -14.60 15.14 -11.44
C VAL A 226 -15.37 14.42 -10.34
N SER A 227 -16.37 13.61 -10.70
CA SER A 227 -17.13 12.82 -9.71
C SER A 227 -16.30 11.63 -9.21
N ALA A 228 -16.25 11.44 -7.88
CA ALA A 228 -15.72 10.25 -7.25
C ALA A 228 -16.56 9.02 -7.59
N VAL A 229 -15.91 7.89 -7.86
CA VAL A 229 -16.60 6.66 -8.25
C VAL A 229 -17.22 5.99 -7.02
N SER A 230 -18.52 5.71 -7.10
CA SER A 230 -19.25 5.04 -6.00
C SER A 230 -18.60 3.70 -5.62
N SER A 231 -18.52 3.46 -4.31
CA SER A 231 -17.76 2.38 -3.65
C SER A 231 -16.23 2.45 -3.80
N ALA A 232 -15.66 3.36 -4.59
CA ALA A 232 -14.21 3.51 -4.84
C ALA A 232 -13.70 4.92 -4.47
N THR A 233 -14.25 5.50 -3.41
CA THR A 233 -14.04 6.92 -3.05
C THR A 233 -12.59 7.24 -2.67
N TYR A 234 -11.91 6.36 -1.94
CA TYR A 234 -10.49 6.53 -1.56
C TYR A 234 -9.58 6.43 -2.79
N THR A 235 -9.73 5.36 -3.58
CA THR A 235 -9.08 5.17 -4.88
C THR A 235 -9.26 6.39 -5.80
N SER A 236 -10.49 6.93 -5.87
CA SER A 236 -10.79 8.15 -6.63
C SER A 236 -10.04 9.38 -6.10
N THR A 237 -9.80 9.45 -4.79
CA THR A 237 -9.07 10.53 -4.11
C THR A 237 -7.59 10.46 -4.42
N GLY A 238 -6.94 9.30 -4.22
CA GLY A 238 -5.52 9.13 -4.59
C GLY A 238 -5.27 9.38 -6.09
N TYR A 239 -6.09 8.81 -6.97
CA TYR A 239 -5.97 9.00 -8.42
C TYR A 239 -6.14 10.48 -8.83
N HIS A 240 -7.09 11.19 -8.23
CA HIS A 240 -7.26 12.63 -8.46
C HIS A 240 -6.06 13.45 -7.96
N ASN A 241 -5.57 13.15 -6.75
CA ASN A 241 -4.49 13.90 -6.13
C ASN A 241 -3.16 13.75 -6.89
N ALA A 242 -2.85 12.55 -7.40
CA ALA A 242 -1.68 12.33 -8.26
C ALA A 242 -1.73 13.19 -9.53
N ILE A 243 -2.90 13.30 -10.16
CA ILE A 243 -3.08 14.14 -11.35
C ILE A 243 -3.02 15.62 -10.96
N ALA A 244 -3.65 16.03 -9.86
CA ALA A 244 -3.61 17.39 -9.36
C ALA A 244 -2.18 17.87 -9.07
N ALA A 245 -1.30 17.00 -8.54
CA ALA A 245 0.12 17.29 -8.36
C ALA A 245 0.84 17.55 -9.70
N ALA A 246 0.58 16.74 -10.74
CA ALA A 246 1.13 16.98 -12.09
C ALA A 246 0.62 18.31 -12.69
N VAL A 247 -0.67 18.61 -12.51
CA VAL A 247 -1.27 19.88 -12.96
C VAL A 247 -0.65 21.07 -12.25
N TYR A 248 -0.44 20.97 -10.94
CA TYR A 248 0.20 22.01 -10.14
C TYR A 248 1.64 22.26 -10.61
N ALA A 249 2.46 21.21 -10.70
CA ALA A 249 3.85 21.31 -11.13
C ALA A 249 4.02 21.92 -12.53
N TYR A 250 3.21 21.49 -13.50
CA TYR A 250 3.23 22.07 -14.85
C TYR A 250 2.85 23.56 -14.83
N ARG A 251 1.85 23.94 -14.03
CA ARG A 251 1.39 25.33 -13.91
C ARG A 251 2.44 26.23 -13.26
N THR A 252 3.05 25.80 -12.15
CA THR A 252 4.10 26.61 -11.51
C THR A 252 5.32 26.76 -12.41
N TYR A 253 5.69 25.71 -13.17
CA TYR A 253 6.76 25.81 -14.16
C TYR A 253 6.50 26.87 -15.25
N ILE A 254 5.30 26.89 -15.84
CA ILE A 254 4.97 27.90 -16.89
C ILE A 254 4.74 29.30 -16.32
N GLU A 255 4.46 29.46 -15.03
CA GLU A 255 4.38 30.75 -14.35
C GLU A 255 5.77 31.32 -13.99
N GLU A 256 6.80 30.45 -13.89
CA GLU A 256 8.19 30.82 -13.65
C GLU A 256 9.06 31.01 -14.91
N ALA A 257 8.58 30.59 -16.09
CA ALA A 257 9.33 30.53 -17.36
C ALA A 257 9.18 31.80 -18.23
#